data_AF-A0A4Z0NZ22-F1
#
_entry.id   AF-A0A4Z0NZ22-F1
#
_cell.length_a   1.000
_cell.length_b   1.000
_cell.length_c   1.000
_cell.angle_alpha   90.00
_cell.angle_beta   90.00
_cell.angle_gamma   90.00
#
_symmetry.space_group_name_H-M   'P 1'
#
loop_
_entity.id
_entity.type
_entity.pdbx_description
1 polymer ?
#
loop_
_entity_poly.entity_id
_entity_poly.type
_entity_poly.pdbx_seq_one_letter_code
_entity_poly.pdbx_strand_id
1 'polypeptide(L)'
;MSDSILVTGATGTVSSEVVKALASRGLTVRAGVRSIDKAAGLAALHPTVQLVELDYARPETVQAAFAGITRLFLLTPFTGDQVAICKQLVDAAQQASVQQVVLLSGAGADAQPGTQINHWHRAVEVYLQQSGLSYTVLRPSGFMQNFLTYNGDSIRQEDKFYLAIGDGRVNYIDVRDIAAVAAAVLTAPVAAHQGQIYTLTGPTAVSSPEVAAALSAATGRPISYVAVPGEAAAQALAQAPGWMRNGLLELYRLYKAGGADWVTPTVQEITQRPPYTIQQFAQDFRQQFAPTYQVLSGVDYRRHYRHRPGYGTRICGRRSVSYHSRSSPKLRGSSCPPSG
;
A
#
# COMPACT_ATOMS: atom_id res chain seq x y z
N MET A 1 10.49 -3.40 33.08
CA MET A 1 11.13 -2.96 31.83
C MET A 1 10.07 -2.30 30.96
N SER A 2 10.42 -1.36 30.09
CA SER A 2 9.47 -0.77 29.13
C SER A 2 9.13 -1.80 28.04
N ASP A 3 7.84 -1.98 27.74
CA ASP A 3 7.40 -2.80 26.60
C ASP A 3 7.95 -2.21 25.30
N SER A 4 8.91 -2.91 24.69
CA SER A 4 9.52 -2.55 23.41
C SER A 4 8.78 -3.31 22.30
N ILE A 5 8.05 -2.57 21.47
CA ILE A 5 7.22 -3.13 20.39
C ILE A 5 7.99 -3.00 19.07
N LEU A 6 8.30 -4.12 18.40
CA LEU A 6 8.81 -4.10 17.04
C LEU A 6 7.65 -3.99 16.04
N VAL A 7 7.77 -3.07 15.08
CA VAL A 7 6.88 -2.97 13.92
C VAL A 7 7.70 -3.27 12.67
N THR A 8 7.42 -4.37 11.98
CA THR A 8 8.16 -4.75 10.76
C THR A 8 7.68 -3.98 9.53
N GLY A 9 8.59 -3.75 8.58
CA GLY A 9 8.29 -3.01 7.35
C GLY A 9 7.78 -1.59 7.62
N ALA A 10 8.33 -0.89 8.62
CA ALA A 10 7.72 0.29 9.25
C ALA A 10 7.43 1.47 8.30
N THR A 11 8.08 1.57 7.15
CA THR A 11 7.79 2.57 6.10
C THR A 11 6.61 2.20 5.19
N GLY A 12 5.97 1.04 5.37
CA GLY A 12 4.84 0.57 4.57
C GLY A 12 3.50 1.22 4.94
N THR A 13 2.53 1.14 4.04
CA THR A 13 1.22 1.83 4.12
C THR A 13 0.46 1.56 5.42
N VAL A 14 0.47 0.31 5.92
CA VAL A 14 -0.16 -0.04 7.21
C VAL A 14 0.79 0.21 8.37
N SER A 15 2.01 -0.33 8.31
CA SER A 15 2.97 -0.27 9.43
C SER A 15 3.33 1.16 9.84
N SER A 16 3.36 2.13 8.92
CA SER A 16 3.64 3.53 9.26
C SER A 16 2.52 4.19 10.07
N GLU A 17 1.26 3.84 9.82
CA GLU A 17 0.14 4.24 10.70
C GLU A 17 0.16 3.48 12.03
N VAL A 18 0.61 2.21 12.08
CA VAL A 18 0.83 1.47 13.34
C VAL A 18 1.90 2.16 14.20
N VAL A 19 3.03 2.59 13.60
CA VAL A 19 4.05 3.37 14.31
C VAL A 19 3.46 4.65 14.88
N LYS A 20 2.70 5.42 14.09
CA LYS A 20 2.02 6.64 14.57
C LYS A 20 1.05 6.36 15.73
N ALA A 21 0.22 5.32 15.60
CA ALA A 21 -0.83 4.97 16.56
C ALA A 21 -0.30 4.40 17.88
N LEU A 22 0.91 3.81 17.88
CA LEU A 22 1.62 3.41 19.09
C LEU A 22 2.40 4.58 19.71
N ALA A 23 3.11 5.36 18.88
CA ALA A 23 3.91 6.49 19.34
C ALA A 23 3.05 7.61 19.97
N SER A 24 1.85 7.87 19.44
CA SER A 24 0.89 8.82 20.03
C SER A 24 0.36 8.40 21.40
N ARG A 25 0.59 7.15 21.83
CA ARG A 25 0.31 6.64 23.19
C ARG A 25 1.54 6.71 24.11
N GLY A 26 2.63 7.34 23.66
CA GLY A 26 3.89 7.47 24.42
C GLY A 26 4.75 6.21 24.48
N LEU A 27 4.45 5.19 23.66
CA LEU A 27 5.14 3.90 23.69
C LEU A 27 6.47 3.93 22.94
N THR A 28 7.44 3.15 23.39
CA THR A 28 8.71 2.91 22.67
C THR A 28 8.46 1.98 21.50
N VAL A 29 8.53 2.51 20.28
CA VAL A 29 8.29 1.77 19.05
C VAL A 29 9.63 1.55 18.34
N ARG A 30 10.04 0.28 18.22
CA ARG A 30 11.15 -0.11 17.37
C ARG A 30 10.63 -0.28 15.94
N ALA A 31 10.96 0.67 15.06
CA ALA A 31 10.54 0.69 13.67
C ALA A 31 11.57 -0.06 12.81
N GLY A 32 11.24 -1.31 12.42
CA GLY A 32 12.09 -2.15 11.60
C GLY A 32 12.06 -1.72 10.13
N VAL A 33 13.20 -1.25 9.63
CA VAL A 33 13.34 -0.66 8.28
C VAL A 33 14.55 -1.20 7.54
N ARG A 34 14.42 -1.48 6.23
CA ARG A 34 15.52 -1.98 5.38
C ARG A 34 16.60 -0.92 5.08
N SER A 35 16.35 0.35 5.40
CA SER A 35 17.30 1.46 5.21
C SER A 35 16.92 2.59 6.15
N ILE A 36 17.82 2.92 7.08
CA ILE A 36 17.58 3.91 8.14
C ILE A 36 17.49 5.32 7.55
N ASP A 37 18.38 5.69 6.61
CA ASP A 37 18.41 7.01 5.96
C ASP A 37 17.08 7.35 5.27
N LYS A 38 16.45 6.35 4.65
CA LYS A 38 15.16 6.48 3.95
C LYS A 38 13.95 6.48 4.90
N ALA A 39 14.18 6.30 6.20
CA ALA A 39 13.17 6.24 7.25
C ALA A 39 13.26 7.40 8.26
N ALA A 40 14.12 8.41 8.05
CA ALA A 40 14.25 9.57 8.93
C ALA A 40 12.90 10.27 9.24
N GLY A 41 11.97 10.29 8.27
CA GLY A 41 10.62 10.81 8.46
C GLY A 41 9.74 10.04 9.45
N LEU A 42 10.06 8.78 9.79
CA LEU A 42 9.40 8.03 10.87
C LEU A 42 9.97 8.42 12.24
N ALA A 43 11.29 8.57 12.37
CA ALA A 43 11.92 9.03 13.61
C ALA A 43 11.44 10.45 13.99
N ALA A 44 11.22 11.30 12.99
CA ALA A 44 10.67 12.64 13.16
C ALA A 44 9.20 12.69 13.64
N LEU A 45 8.47 11.56 13.68
CA LEU A 45 7.08 11.54 14.15
C LEU A 45 6.96 11.76 15.66
N HIS A 46 7.86 11.14 16.44
CA HIS A 46 7.81 11.20 17.90
C HIS A 46 9.15 10.71 18.51
N PRO A 47 9.63 11.29 19.63
CA PRO A 47 10.91 10.89 20.26
C PRO A 47 11.00 9.42 20.72
N THR A 48 9.87 8.71 20.79
CA THR A 48 9.84 7.28 21.18
C THR A 48 9.95 6.31 19.99
N VAL A 49 10.04 6.82 18.74
CA VAL A 49 10.25 6.00 17.54
C VAL A 49 11.74 5.77 17.31
N GLN A 50 12.19 4.54 17.54
CA GLN A 50 13.56 4.10 17.36
C GLN A 50 13.68 3.31 16.05
N LEU A 51 14.45 3.83 15.07
CA LEU A 51 14.74 3.08 13.85
C LEU A 51 15.70 1.93 14.15
N VAL A 52 15.45 0.76 13.57
CA VAL A 52 16.43 -0.34 13.53
C VAL A 52 16.53 -0.87 12.11
N GLU A 53 17.75 -1.24 11.68
CA GLU A 53 17.90 -1.95 10.42
C GLU A 53 17.26 -3.34 10.53
N LEU A 54 16.38 -3.66 9.58
CA LEU A 54 15.73 -4.95 9.47
C LEU A 54 15.63 -5.34 7.99
N ASP A 55 16.49 -6.27 7.59
CA ASP A 55 16.61 -6.78 6.23
C ASP A 55 16.55 -8.31 6.28
N TYR A 56 15.47 -8.89 5.76
CA TYR A 56 15.15 -10.31 5.95
C TYR A 56 16.19 -11.25 5.30
N ALA A 57 16.97 -10.76 4.34
CA ALA A 57 18.08 -11.48 3.74
C ALA A 57 19.38 -11.49 4.60
N ARG A 58 19.41 -10.74 5.71
CA ARG A 58 20.56 -10.56 6.61
C ARG A 58 20.19 -10.94 8.06
N PRO A 59 20.42 -12.22 8.46
CA PRO A 59 20.00 -12.75 9.76
C PRO A 59 20.50 -11.94 10.97
N GLU A 60 21.66 -11.32 10.87
CA GLU A 60 22.24 -10.46 11.91
C GLU A 60 21.38 -9.21 12.18
N THR A 61 20.75 -8.65 11.15
CA THR A 61 19.82 -7.51 11.30
C THR A 61 18.50 -7.97 11.94
N VAL A 62 18.03 -9.17 11.61
CA VAL A 62 16.84 -9.78 12.23
C VAL A 62 17.10 -10.02 13.72
N GLN A 63 18.23 -10.62 14.09
CA GLN A 63 18.62 -10.84 15.49
C GLN A 63 18.72 -9.51 16.27
N ALA A 64 19.39 -8.51 15.70
CA ALA A 64 19.51 -7.18 16.33
C ALA A 64 18.15 -6.47 16.50
N ALA A 65 17.27 -6.54 15.50
CA ALA A 65 15.94 -5.95 15.56
C ALA A 65 15.04 -6.61 16.61
N PHE A 66 15.15 -7.93 16.81
CA PHE A 66 14.33 -8.71 17.74
C PHE A 66 14.87 -8.72 19.19
N ALA A 67 16.14 -8.36 19.42
CA ALA A 67 16.77 -8.40 20.74
C ALA A 67 16.00 -7.58 21.80
N GLY A 68 15.43 -8.26 22.79
CA GLY A 68 14.75 -7.65 23.95
C GLY A 68 13.41 -6.98 23.65
N ILE A 69 12.72 -7.34 22.57
CA ILE A 69 11.34 -6.90 22.31
C ILE A 69 10.35 -7.78 23.08
N THR A 70 9.25 -7.21 23.58
CA THR A 70 8.19 -7.99 24.24
C THR A 70 7.04 -8.31 23.31
N ARG A 71 6.79 -7.48 22.29
CA ARG A 71 5.70 -7.64 21.33
C ARG A 71 6.12 -7.31 19.90
N LEU A 72 5.44 -7.91 18.93
CA LEU A 72 5.72 -7.79 17.50
C LEU A 72 4.44 -7.47 16.73
N PHE A 73 4.44 -6.40 15.93
CA PHE A 73 3.53 -6.26 14.78
C PHE A 73 4.22 -6.81 13.53
N LEU A 74 3.68 -7.90 12.98
CA LEU A 74 4.26 -8.64 11.87
C LEU A 74 3.51 -8.35 10.57
N LEU A 75 4.17 -7.59 9.69
CA LEU A 75 3.83 -7.40 8.28
C LEU A 75 5.07 -7.55 7.38
N THR A 76 4.94 -8.43 6.38
CA THR A 76 5.93 -8.68 5.32
C THR A 76 5.49 -8.05 3.99
N PRO A 77 6.42 -7.79 3.05
CA PRO A 77 6.06 -7.33 1.72
C PRO A 77 5.30 -8.40 0.93
N PHE A 78 4.41 -7.98 0.03
CA PHE A 78 3.70 -8.88 -0.88
C PHE A 78 4.66 -9.34 -1.98
N THR A 79 5.23 -10.53 -1.80
CA THR A 79 6.28 -11.13 -2.64
C THR A 79 6.07 -12.64 -2.80
N GLY A 80 6.68 -13.27 -3.81
CA GLY A 80 6.50 -14.71 -4.06
C GLY A 80 7.05 -15.63 -2.95
N ASP A 81 7.91 -15.08 -2.09
CA ASP A 81 8.54 -15.69 -0.92
C ASP A 81 7.93 -15.22 0.42
N GLN A 82 6.84 -14.43 0.39
CA GLN A 82 6.18 -13.86 1.59
C GLN A 82 5.94 -14.89 2.69
N VAL A 83 5.51 -16.12 2.34
CA VAL A 83 5.27 -17.20 3.30
C VAL A 83 6.56 -17.64 3.99
N ALA A 84 7.69 -17.73 3.28
CA ALA A 84 8.97 -18.10 3.86
C ALA A 84 9.52 -17.00 4.78
N ILE A 85 9.47 -15.74 4.34
CA ILE A 85 9.86 -14.56 5.14
C ILE A 85 9.04 -14.49 6.43
N CYS A 86 7.72 -14.70 6.36
CA CYS A 86 6.87 -14.74 7.55
C CYS A 86 7.29 -15.82 8.55
N LYS A 87 7.62 -17.03 8.08
CA LYS A 87 8.06 -18.14 8.96
C LYS A 87 9.36 -17.79 9.68
N GLN A 88 10.36 -17.34 8.94
CA GLN A 88 11.64 -16.86 9.49
C GLN A 88 11.46 -15.80 10.59
N LEU A 89 10.48 -14.90 10.46
CA LEU A 89 10.18 -13.87 11.46
C LEU A 89 9.36 -14.38 12.65
N VAL A 90 8.58 -15.45 12.49
CA VAL A 90 7.96 -16.20 13.60
C VAL A 90 9.02 -16.98 14.37
N ASP A 91 9.98 -17.62 13.68
CA ASP A 91 11.10 -18.34 14.30
C ASP A 91 11.98 -17.38 15.11
N ALA A 92 12.27 -16.19 14.55
CA ALA A 92 12.97 -15.12 15.27
C ALA A 92 12.18 -14.62 16.50
N ALA A 93 10.84 -14.56 16.43
CA ALA A 93 10.00 -14.21 17.57
C ALA A 93 10.03 -15.28 18.68
N GLN A 94 10.05 -16.56 18.32
CA GLN A 94 10.26 -17.66 19.28
C GLN A 94 11.65 -17.57 19.95
N GLN A 95 12.71 -17.41 19.15
CA GLN A 95 14.10 -17.34 19.64
C GLN A 95 14.34 -16.13 20.55
N ALA A 96 13.67 -15.00 20.29
CA ALA A 96 13.74 -13.80 21.13
C ALA A 96 12.77 -13.81 22.34
N SER A 97 12.04 -14.91 22.58
CA SER A 97 11.03 -15.04 23.65
C SER A 97 9.95 -13.94 23.62
N VAL A 98 9.49 -13.56 22.43
CA VAL A 98 8.44 -12.54 22.24
C VAL A 98 7.13 -13.01 22.88
N GLN A 99 6.47 -12.16 23.66
CA GLN A 99 5.28 -12.54 24.42
C GLN A 99 4.01 -12.52 23.57
N GLN A 100 3.92 -11.63 22.57
CA GLN A 100 2.78 -11.50 21.67
C GLN A 100 3.19 -11.15 20.22
N VAL A 101 2.62 -11.85 19.25
CA VAL A 101 2.68 -11.47 17.82
C VAL A 101 1.30 -11.05 17.32
N VAL A 102 1.19 -9.82 16.81
CA VAL A 102 0.03 -9.33 16.08
C VAL A 102 0.33 -9.40 14.59
N LEU A 103 -0.23 -10.41 13.92
CA LEU A 103 0.00 -10.67 12.49
C LEU A 103 -1.01 -9.91 11.64
N LEU A 104 -0.52 -9.19 10.62
CA LEU A 104 -1.40 -8.73 9.53
C LEU A 104 -1.54 -9.85 8.47
N SER A 105 -2.72 -10.43 8.44
CA SER A 105 -3.19 -11.42 7.47
C SER A 105 -4.05 -10.72 6.40
N GLY A 106 -5.07 -11.40 5.84
CA GLY A 106 -6.04 -10.84 4.91
C GLY A 106 -7.42 -11.48 5.05
N ALA A 107 -8.47 -10.74 4.72
CA ALA A 107 -9.85 -11.23 4.73
C ALA A 107 -10.02 -12.50 3.88
N GLY A 108 -10.78 -13.46 4.40
CA GLY A 108 -11.06 -14.74 3.71
C GLY A 108 -9.86 -15.67 3.56
N ALA A 109 -8.79 -15.54 4.37
CA ALA A 109 -7.64 -16.46 4.35
C ALA A 109 -8.06 -17.94 4.41
N ASP A 110 -9.07 -18.27 5.20
CA ASP A 110 -9.66 -19.60 5.37
C ASP A 110 -10.82 -19.94 4.41
N ALA A 111 -11.11 -19.09 3.41
CA ALA A 111 -12.14 -19.37 2.42
C ALA A 111 -11.84 -20.65 1.63
N GLN A 112 -12.88 -21.44 1.33
CA GLN A 112 -12.79 -22.68 0.56
C GLN A 112 -13.94 -22.75 -0.47
N PRO A 113 -13.65 -22.72 -1.78
CA PRO A 113 -12.34 -22.47 -2.39
C PRO A 113 -11.86 -21.02 -2.14
N GLY A 114 -10.56 -20.85 -1.90
CA GLY A 114 -9.92 -19.54 -1.72
C GLY A 114 -9.02 -19.15 -2.91
N THR A 115 -8.60 -17.88 -2.97
CA THR A 115 -7.57 -17.43 -3.93
C THR A 115 -6.17 -17.88 -3.49
N GLN A 116 -5.19 -17.84 -4.39
CA GLN A 116 -3.78 -18.09 -4.06
C GLN A 116 -3.27 -17.18 -2.94
N ILE A 117 -3.75 -15.93 -2.88
CA ILE A 117 -3.41 -14.95 -1.84
C ILE A 117 -3.99 -15.38 -0.48
N ASN A 118 -5.24 -15.87 -0.45
CA ASN A 118 -5.86 -16.39 0.78
C ASN A 118 -5.04 -17.58 1.34
N HIS A 119 -4.65 -18.51 0.47
CA HIS A 119 -3.84 -19.68 0.86
C HIS A 119 -2.46 -19.29 1.43
N TRP A 120 -1.80 -18.24 0.91
CA TRP A 120 -0.55 -17.73 1.47
C TRP A 120 -0.74 -17.16 2.88
N HIS A 121 -1.76 -16.32 3.08
CA HIS A 121 -2.11 -15.79 4.39
C HIS A 121 -2.43 -16.91 5.39
N ARG A 122 -3.24 -17.91 4.99
CA ARG A 122 -3.57 -19.06 5.86
C ARG A 122 -2.37 -19.93 6.20
N ALA A 123 -1.43 -20.12 5.27
CA ALA A 123 -0.19 -20.85 5.54
C ALA A 123 0.70 -20.16 6.59
N VAL A 124 0.66 -18.83 6.67
CA VAL A 124 1.33 -18.05 7.73
C VAL A 124 0.56 -18.10 9.04
N GLU A 125 -0.77 -17.96 9.00
CA GLU A 125 -1.61 -18.10 10.19
C GLU A 125 -1.41 -19.46 10.87
N VAL A 126 -1.53 -20.57 10.13
CA VAL A 126 -1.36 -21.93 10.67
C VAL A 126 0.03 -22.11 11.31
N TYR A 127 1.07 -21.52 10.72
CA TYR A 127 2.41 -21.60 11.27
C TYR A 127 2.56 -20.82 12.59
N LEU A 128 2.03 -19.59 12.64
CA LEU A 128 2.00 -18.80 13.87
C LEU A 128 1.15 -19.49 14.95
N GLN A 129 0.02 -20.10 14.58
CA GLN A 129 -0.83 -20.91 15.47
C GLN A 129 -0.09 -22.13 16.05
N GLN A 130 0.87 -22.69 15.32
CA GLN A 130 1.69 -23.83 15.74
C GLN A 130 2.98 -23.44 16.50
N SER A 131 3.34 -22.15 16.52
CA SER A 131 4.59 -21.66 17.13
C SER A 131 4.61 -21.67 18.67
N GLY A 132 3.45 -21.79 19.32
CA GLY A 132 3.33 -21.66 20.79
C GLY A 132 3.44 -20.22 21.31
N LEU A 133 3.73 -19.23 20.46
CA LEU A 133 3.63 -17.81 20.81
C LEU A 133 2.17 -17.42 21.07
N SER A 134 1.92 -16.49 22.00
CA SER A 134 0.62 -15.83 22.03
C SER A 134 0.45 -14.99 20.77
N TYR A 135 -0.66 -15.14 20.07
CA TYR A 135 -0.90 -14.42 18.83
C TYR A 135 -2.26 -13.74 18.81
N THR A 136 -2.36 -12.73 17.96
CA THR A 136 -3.63 -12.17 17.46
C THR A 136 -3.49 -11.98 15.95
N VAL A 137 -4.47 -12.41 15.17
CA VAL A 137 -4.47 -12.23 13.71
C VAL A 137 -5.44 -11.14 13.32
N LEU A 138 -4.99 -10.18 12.52
CA LEU A 138 -5.82 -9.15 11.91
C LEU A 138 -6.00 -9.47 10.43
N ARG A 139 -7.24 -9.69 9.99
CA ARG A 139 -7.61 -10.02 8.60
C ARG A 139 -8.36 -8.85 7.95
N PRO A 140 -7.67 -7.79 7.51
CA PRO A 140 -8.33 -6.66 6.85
C PRO A 140 -8.86 -7.03 5.46
N SER A 141 -9.90 -6.30 5.04
CA SER A 141 -10.35 -6.24 3.65
C SER A 141 -9.40 -5.41 2.76
N GLY A 142 -9.82 -5.12 1.52
CA GLY A 142 -9.05 -4.26 0.61
C GLY A 142 -8.88 -2.83 1.16
N PHE A 143 -7.71 -2.23 0.97
CA PHE A 143 -7.39 -0.92 1.57
C PHE A 143 -7.92 0.25 0.73
N MET A 144 -8.52 1.27 1.36
CA MET A 144 -8.86 2.54 0.70
C MET A 144 -7.62 3.23 0.12
N GLN A 145 -6.48 3.12 0.80
CA GLN A 145 -5.19 3.66 0.34
C GLN A 145 -4.71 3.08 -1.00
N ASN A 146 -5.29 1.97 -1.50
CA ASN A 146 -5.03 1.49 -2.86
C ASN A 146 -5.42 2.53 -3.94
N PHE A 147 -6.44 3.37 -3.68
CA PHE A 147 -6.80 4.48 -4.56
C PHE A 147 -5.73 5.56 -4.64
N LEU A 148 -4.86 5.69 -3.63
CA LEU A 148 -3.70 6.60 -3.64
C LEU A 148 -2.47 5.93 -4.27
N THR A 149 -2.20 4.67 -3.92
CA THR A 149 -0.97 3.96 -4.33
C THR A 149 -1.02 3.42 -5.76
N TYR A 150 -2.14 2.85 -6.19
CA TYR A 150 -2.24 2.15 -7.48
C TYR A 150 -3.11 2.89 -8.50
N ASN A 151 -4.14 3.63 -8.05
CA ASN A 151 -4.96 4.45 -8.94
C ASN A 151 -4.65 5.96 -8.85
N GLY A 152 -3.73 6.38 -7.97
CA GLY A 152 -3.53 7.80 -7.67
C GLY A 152 -3.11 8.62 -8.90
N ASP A 153 -2.27 8.06 -9.77
CA ASP A 153 -1.81 8.76 -10.97
C ASP A 153 -2.90 8.90 -12.03
N SER A 154 -3.71 7.87 -12.31
CA SER A 154 -4.84 8.02 -13.25
C SER A 154 -5.91 8.95 -12.67
N ILE A 155 -6.11 8.97 -11.35
CA ILE A 155 -7.03 9.91 -10.71
C ILE A 155 -6.50 11.35 -10.87
N ARG A 156 -5.22 11.60 -10.60
CA ARG A 156 -4.59 12.93 -10.74
C ARG A 156 -4.51 13.42 -12.20
N GLN A 157 -4.27 12.53 -13.15
CA GLN A 157 -3.97 12.90 -14.55
C GLN A 157 -5.16 12.79 -15.51
N GLU A 158 -6.11 11.88 -15.26
CA GLU A 158 -7.19 11.53 -16.21
C GLU A 158 -8.61 11.69 -15.65
N ASP A 159 -8.75 12.11 -14.38
CA ASP A 159 -10.01 12.07 -13.61
C ASP A 159 -10.62 10.65 -13.54
N LYS A 160 -9.78 9.60 -13.53
CA LYS A 160 -10.24 8.19 -13.66
C LYS A 160 -9.54 7.21 -12.73
N PHE A 161 -10.24 6.13 -12.40
CA PHE A 161 -9.61 4.89 -11.96
C PHE A 161 -10.19 3.65 -12.64
N TYR A 162 -9.34 2.63 -12.72
CA TYR A 162 -9.52 1.44 -13.55
C TYR A 162 -9.47 0.19 -12.68
N LEU A 163 -10.54 -0.60 -12.64
CA LEU A 163 -10.61 -1.89 -11.93
C LEU A 163 -11.43 -2.89 -12.76
N ALA A 164 -11.14 -4.19 -12.62
CA ALA A 164 -11.79 -5.25 -13.39
C ALA A 164 -12.99 -5.91 -12.67
N ILE A 165 -13.63 -5.17 -11.73
CA ILE A 165 -14.63 -5.74 -10.82
C ILE A 165 -16.08 -5.54 -11.28
N GLY A 166 -16.31 -4.84 -12.40
CA GLY A 166 -17.66 -4.50 -12.87
C GLY A 166 -18.42 -3.71 -11.79
N ASP A 167 -19.65 -4.13 -11.51
CA ASP A 167 -20.54 -3.53 -10.51
C ASP A 167 -20.33 -4.10 -9.09
N GLY A 168 -19.30 -4.95 -8.90
CA GLY A 168 -18.98 -5.58 -7.62
C GLY A 168 -18.73 -4.57 -6.50
N ARG A 169 -19.32 -4.85 -5.33
CA ARG A 169 -19.17 -4.06 -4.10
C ARG A 169 -18.04 -4.61 -3.24
N VAL A 170 -17.29 -3.72 -2.59
CA VAL A 170 -16.13 -4.08 -1.76
C VAL A 170 -16.13 -3.30 -0.44
N ASN A 171 -15.97 -4.03 0.65
CA ASN A 171 -15.90 -3.58 2.04
C ASN A 171 -14.59 -2.87 2.44
N TYR A 172 -14.13 -1.93 1.61
CA TYR A 172 -12.83 -1.26 1.77
C TYR A 172 -12.62 -0.68 3.18
N ILE A 173 -11.45 -0.95 3.77
CA ILE A 173 -11.03 -0.43 5.08
C ILE A 173 -9.94 0.64 4.93
N ASP A 174 -9.95 1.66 5.78
CA ASP A 174 -8.84 2.61 5.90
C ASP A 174 -7.72 2.01 6.76
N VAL A 175 -6.46 2.07 6.32
CA VAL A 175 -5.33 1.51 7.11
C VAL A 175 -5.17 2.17 8.48
N ARG A 176 -5.75 3.36 8.71
CA ARG A 176 -5.85 4.02 10.03
C ARG A 176 -6.73 3.23 11.01
N ASP A 177 -7.72 2.49 10.53
CA ASP A 177 -8.54 1.57 11.35
C ASP A 177 -7.74 0.33 11.73
N ILE A 178 -7.02 -0.26 10.77
CA ILE A 178 -6.11 -1.39 11.01
C ILE A 178 -5.06 -0.99 12.06
N ALA A 179 -4.48 0.20 11.95
CA ALA A 179 -3.51 0.73 12.90
C ALA A 179 -4.11 0.97 14.30
N ALA A 180 -5.33 1.50 14.40
CA ALA A 180 -6.01 1.70 15.67
C ALA A 180 -6.33 0.37 16.38
N VAL A 181 -6.78 -0.64 15.64
CA VAL A 181 -7.01 -2.02 16.14
C VAL A 181 -5.69 -2.66 16.57
N ALA A 182 -4.65 -2.63 15.73
CA ALA A 182 -3.34 -3.18 16.05
C ALA A 182 -2.74 -2.54 17.31
N ALA A 183 -2.80 -1.20 17.42
CA ALA A 183 -2.34 -0.49 18.59
C ALA A 183 -3.14 -0.84 19.85
N ALA A 184 -4.47 -1.00 19.77
CA ALA A 184 -5.29 -1.48 20.89
C ALA A 184 -4.83 -2.85 21.38
N VAL A 185 -4.75 -3.84 20.48
CA VAL A 185 -4.34 -5.23 20.76
C VAL A 185 -2.93 -5.31 21.33
N LEU A 186 -1.99 -4.49 20.85
CA LEU A 186 -0.61 -4.43 21.33
C LEU A 186 -0.46 -3.72 22.69
N THR A 187 -1.43 -2.91 23.11
CA THR A 187 -1.43 -2.23 24.43
C THR A 187 -2.21 -2.97 25.51
N ALA A 188 -3.17 -3.82 25.14
CA ALA A 188 -3.95 -4.61 26.09
C ALA A 188 -3.08 -5.68 26.79
N PRO A 189 -3.52 -6.22 27.94
CA PRO A 189 -2.95 -7.46 28.49
C PRO A 189 -3.04 -8.58 27.44
N VAL A 190 -1.96 -9.35 27.25
CA VAL A 190 -1.84 -10.34 26.14
C VAL A 190 -3.03 -11.31 26.10
N ALA A 191 -3.48 -11.79 27.27
CA ALA A 191 -4.61 -12.71 27.40
C ALA A 191 -5.95 -12.15 26.87
N ALA A 192 -6.12 -10.84 26.74
CA ALA A 192 -7.37 -10.24 26.25
C ALA A 192 -7.63 -10.49 24.75
N HIS A 193 -6.57 -10.77 23.97
CA HIS A 193 -6.65 -11.02 22.52
C HIS A 193 -5.87 -12.27 22.07
N GLN A 194 -5.40 -13.09 23.02
CA GLN A 194 -4.68 -14.32 22.73
C GLN A 194 -5.56 -15.30 21.96
N GLY A 195 -5.06 -15.83 20.85
CA GLY A 195 -5.77 -16.77 19.99
C GLY A 195 -6.80 -16.12 19.05
N GLN A 196 -7.06 -14.81 19.18
CA GLN A 196 -8.14 -14.15 18.46
C GLN A 196 -7.79 -13.89 16.99
N ILE A 197 -8.80 -14.00 16.12
CA ILE A 197 -8.71 -13.72 14.68
C ILE A 197 -9.80 -12.69 14.34
N TYR A 198 -9.38 -11.46 14.07
CA TYR A 198 -10.27 -10.32 13.83
C TYR A 198 -10.32 -9.97 12.34
N THR A 199 -11.44 -10.25 11.69
CA THR A 199 -11.71 -9.75 10.33
C THR A 199 -12.12 -8.28 10.42
N LEU A 200 -11.44 -7.41 9.67
CA LEU A 200 -11.61 -5.95 9.74
C LEU A 200 -12.12 -5.39 8.42
N THR A 201 -13.22 -4.65 8.43
CA THR A 201 -13.79 -3.98 7.25
C THR A 201 -13.98 -2.48 7.49
N GLY A 202 -14.26 -1.73 6.42
CA GLY A 202 -14.93 -0.44 6.55
C GLY A 202 -16.38 -0.59 7.04
N PRO A 203 -17.09 0.54 7.25
CA PRO A 203 -18.47 0.55 7.77
C PRO A 203 -19.50 -0.01 6.79
N THR A 204 -19.22 0.06 5.49
CA THR A 204 -20.08 -0.43 4.40
C THR A 204 -19.22 -1.03 3.29
N ALA A 205 -19.77 -2.01 2.56
CA ALA A 205 -19.30 -2.33 1.23
C ALA A 205 -19.80 -1.27 0.25
N VAL A 206 -18.93 -0.81 -0.64
CA VAL A 206 -19.21 0.26 -1.62
C VAL A 206 -18.93 -0.18 -3.05
N SER A 207 -19.72 0.32 -3.99
CA SER A 207 -19.48 0.13 -5.43
C SER A 207 -18.40 1.11 -5.92
N SER A 208 -17.72 0.79 -7.03
CA SER A 208 -16.74 1.73 -7.61
C SER A 208 -17.36 3.08 -8.05
N PRO A 209 -18.60 3.16 -8.57
CA PRO A 209 -19.29 4.45 -8.75
C PRO A 209 -19.48 5.26 -7.46
N GLU A 210 -19.74 4.63 -6.31
CA GLU A 210 -19.82 5.32 -5.01
C GLU A 210 -18.47 5.87 -4.56
N VAL A 211 -17.37 5.13 -4.78
CA VAL A 211 -16.00 5.63 -4.56
C VAL A 211 -15.73 6.84 -5.46
N ALA A 212 -16.08 6.76 -6.74
CA ALA A 212 -15.90 7.85 -7.70
C ALA A 212 -16.69 9.11 -7.30
N ALA A 213 -17.93 8.96 -6.80
CA ALA A 213 -18.73 10.05 -6.27
C ALA A 213 -18.12 10.67 -5.00
N ALA A 214 -17.61 9.85 -4.07
CA ALA A 214 -16.95 10.34 -2.85
C ALA A 214 -15.68 11.14 -3.17
N LEU A 215 -14.83 10.62 -4.06
CA LEU A 215 -13.63 11.33 -4.55
C LEU A 215 -13.99 12.63 -5.28
N SER A 216 -15.04 12.62 -6.11
CA SER A 216 -15.51 13.81 -6.82
C SER A 216 -15.98 14.91 -5.86
N ALA A 217 -16.79 14.56 -4.86
CA ALA A 217 -17.30 15.50 -3.87
C ALA A 217 -16.17 16.12 -3.03
N ALA A 218 -15.16 15.33 -2.65
CA ALA A 218 -14.03 15.81 -1.84
C ALA A 218 -13.02 16.67 -2.63
N THR A 219 -12.92 16.47 -3.95
CA THR A 219 -11.94 17.18 -4.80
C THR A 219 -12.56 18.30 -5.65
N GLY A 220 -13.88 18.37 -5.75
CA GLY A 220 -14.59 19.38 -6.54
C GLY A 220 -14.52 19.19 -8.06
N ARG A 221 -14.10 18.01 -8.54
CA ARG A 221 -13.96 17.68 -9.98
C ARG A 221 -14.55 16.31 -10.30
N PRO A 222 -15.03 16.06 -11.54
CA PRO A 222 -15.78 14.84 -11.88
C PRO A 222 -14.86 13.63 -12.11
N ILE A 223 -14.54 12.91 -11.04
CA ILE A 223 -13.77 11.65 -11.07
C ILE A 223 -14.70 10.49 -11.42
N SER A 224 -14.22 9.57 -12.26
CA SER A 224 -15.02 8.47 -12.82
C SER A 224 -14.35 7.10 -12.66
N TYR A 225 -15.18 6.07 -12.50
CA TYR A 225 -14.75 4.66 -12.57
C TYR A 225 -14.88 4.16 -14.01
N VAL A 226 -13.86 3.42 -14.47
CA VAL A 226 -13.90 2.67 -15.72
C VAL A 226 -13.75 1.18 -15.41
N ALA A 227 -14.82 0.41 -15.65
CA ALA A 227 -14.82 -1.04 -15.54
C ALA A 227 -13.99 -1.66 -16.68
N VAL A 228 -12.89 -2.33 -16.33
CA VAL A 228 -11.96 -2.95 -17.29
C VAL A 228 -12.37 -4.40 -17.58
N PRO A 229 -12.41 -4.84 -18.85
CA PRO A 229 -12.61 -6.25 -19.19
C PRO A 229 -11.52 -7.17 -18.61
N GLY A 230 -11.83 -8.45 -18.40
CA GLY A 230 -10.93 -9.39 -17.72
C GLY A 230 -9.64 -9.64 -18.49
N GLU A 231 -9.73 -9.73 -19.81
CA GLU A 231 -8.62 -9.87 -20.74
C GLU A 231 -7.77 -8.59 -20.82
N ALA A 232 -8.38 -7.40 -20.80
CA ALA A 232 -7.65 -6.13 -20.77
C ALA A 232 -6.88 -5.94 -19.45
N ALA A 233 -7.46 -6.37 -18.32
CA ALA A 233 -6.77 -6.39 -17.03
C ALA A 233 -5.61 -7.41 -17.00
N ALA A 234 -5.80 -8.59 -17.60
CA ALA A 234 -4.74 -9.59 -17.75
C ALA A 234 -3.60 -9.09 -18.66
N GLN A 235 -3.92 -8.31 -19.70
CA GLN A 235 -2.95 -7.68 -20.59
C GLN A 235 -2.19 -6.54 -19.90
N ALA A 236 -2.87 -5.70 -19.11
CA ALA A 236 -2.22 -4.66 -18.30
C ALA A 236 -1.23 -5.25 -17.28
N LEU A 237 -1.56 -6.43 -16.73
CA LEU A 237 -0.71 -7.20 -15.82
C LEU A 237 0.25 -8.17 -16.54
N ALA A 238 0.40 -8.11 -17.86
CA ALA A 238 1.19 -9.11 -18.61
C ALA A 238 2.69 -9.13 -18.25
N GLN A 239 3.25 -7.98 -17.83
CA GLN A 239 4.64 -7.84 -17.39
C GLN A 239 4.83 -8.08 -15.88
N ALA A 240 3.75 -8.28 -15.12
CA ALA A 240 3.84 -8.60 -13.70
C ALA A 240 4.25 -10.08 -13.51
N PRO A 241 4.96 -10.43 -12.42
CA PRO A 241 5.25 -11.82 -12.08
C PRO A 241 3.99 -12.68 -12.06
N GLY A 242 4.08 -13.92 -12.58
CA GLY A 242 2.90 -14.78 -12.79
C GLY A 242 2.03 -14.98 -11.53
N TRP A 243 2.65 -15.10 -10.35
CA TRP A 243 1.93 -15.20 -9.07
C TRP A 243 1.12 -13.94 -8.76
N MET A 244 1.68 -12.75 -9.00
CA MET A 244 1.04 -11.46 -8.76
C MET A 244 -0.12 -11.25 -9.75
N ARG A 245 0.12 -11.50 -11.04
CA ARG A 245 -0.91 -11.41 -12.08
C ARG A 245 -2.10 -12.33 -11.78
N ASN A 246 -1.83 -13.60 -11.47
CA ASN A 246 -2.88 -14.59 -11.23
C ASN A 246 -3.68 -14.24 -9.96
N GLY A 247 -3.01 -13.93 -8.84
CA GLY A 247 -3.67 -13.54 -7.59
C GLY A 247 -4.53 -12.27 -7.71
N LEU A 248 -4.07 -11.26 -8.46
CA LEU A 248 -4.88 -10.06 -8.73
C LEU A 248 -6.11 -10.37 -9.60
N LEU A 249 -5.97 -11.22 -10.62
CA LEU A 249 -7.11 -11.62 -11.46
C LEU A 249 -8.10 -12.54 -10.72
N GLU A 250 -7.63 -13.35 -9.76
CA GLU A 250 -8.49 -14.09 -8.83
C GLU A 250 -9.25 -13.14 -7.91
N LEU A 251 -8.57 -12.17 -7.30
CA LEU A 251 -9.18 -11.16 -6.43
C LEU A 251 -10.22 -10.29 -7.16
N TYR A 252 -9.96 -9.88 -8.41
CA TYR A 252 -10.94 -9.15 -9.21
C TYR A 252 -12.17 -10.01 -9.56
N ARG A 253 -12.02 -11.31 -9.79
CA ARG A 253 -13.17 -12.22 -9.97
C ARG A 253 -13.98 -12.37 -8.66
N LEU A 254 -13.30 -12.50 -7.52
CA LEU A 254 -13.95 -12.57 -6.20
C LEU A 254 -14.79 -11.32 -5.91
N TYR A 255 -14.23 -10.13 -6.14
CA TYR A 255 -14.95 -8.85 -5.97
C TYR A 255 -16.09 -8.70 -6.98
N LYS A 256 -15.90 -9.09 -8.26
CA LYS A 256 -16.97 -9.08 -9.27
C LYS A 256 -18.12 -10.03 -8.96
N ALA A 257 -17.84 -11.11 -8.23
CA ALA A 257 -18.84 -12.08 -7.75
C ALA A 257 -19.48 -11.69 -6.41
N GLY A 258 -19.23 -10.50 -5.88
CA GLY A 258 -19.80 -10.03 -4.60
C GLY A 258 -19.15 -10.60 -3.34
N GLY A 259 -18.01 -11.30 -3.46
CA GLY A 259 -17.31 -11.95 -2.32
C GLY A 259 -16.74 -11.01 -1.25
N ALA A 260 -16.97 -9.69 -1.38
CA ALA A 260 -16.58 -8.64 -0.44
C ALA A 260 -17.75 -7.71 -0.06
N ASP A 261 -19.00 -8.10 -0.34
CA ASP A 261 -20.22 -7.32 -0.02
C ASP A 261 -20.77 -7.67 1.38
N TRP A 262 -19.91 -7.58 2.39
CA TRP A 262 -20.20 -7.91 3.80
C TRP A 262 -19.33 -7.07 4.74
N VAL A 263 -19.75 -6.86 5.99
CA VAL A 263 -19.02 -6.02 6.97
C VAL A 263 -18.95 -6.65 8.36
N THR A 264 -17.99 -6.21 9.17
CA THR A 264 -17.83 -6.61 10.57
C THR A 264 -17.87 -5.41 11.53
N PRO A 265 -18.45 -5.55 12.74
CA PRO A 265 -18.44 -4.51 13.77
C PRO A 265 -17.06 -4.32 14.43
N THR A 266 -16.10 -5.19 14.15
CA THR A 266 -14.89 -5.43 14.94
C THR A 266 -13.95 -4.22 15.08
N VAL A 267 -13.90 -3.31 14.11
CA VAL A 267 -13.18 -2.04 14.29
C VAL A 267 -13.83 -1.21 15.40
N GLN A 268 -15.16 -1.12 15.43
CA GLN A 268 -15.90 -0.36 16.43
C GLN A 268 -15.87 -1.02 17.80
N GLU A 269 -15.94 -2.35 17.87
CA GLU A 269 -15.84 -3.11 19.11
C GLU A 269 -14.46 -2.93 19.78
N ILE A 270 -13.37 -3.00 19.02
CA ILE A 270 -12.00 -2.90 19.56
C ILE A 270 -11.57 -1.44 19.79
N THR A 271 -11.96 -0.50 18.93
CA THR A 271 -11.48 0.90 19.00
C THR A 271 -12.46 1.88 19.63
N GLN A 272 -13.69 1.45 19.94
CA GLN A 272 -14.77 2.26 20.53
C GLN A 272 -15.15 3.51 19.70
N ARG A 273 -14.85 3.49 18.40
CA ARG A 273 -15.25 4.49 17.39
C ARG A 273 -15.66 3.79 16.09
N PRO A 274 -16.55 4.36 15.26
CA PRO A 274 -16.82 3.79 13.94
C PRO A 274 -15.54 3.76 13.07
N PRO A 275 -15.40 2.78 12.16
CA PRO A 275 -14.38 2.80 11.11
C PRO A 275 -14.59 3.99 10.15
N TYR A 276 -13.54 4.40 9.44
CA TYR A 276 -13.61 5.53 8.50
C TYR A 276 -14.48 5.18 7.29
N THR A 277 -15.31 6.13 6.85
CA THR A 277 -16.09 6.01 5.61
C THR A 277 -15.23 6.40 4.39
N ILE A 278 -15.63 5.94 3.20
CA ILE A 278 -14.97 6.33 1.95
C ILE A 278 -15.04 7.84 1.69
N GLN A 279 -16.08 8.52 2.19
CA GLN A 279 -16.22 9.98 2.12
C GLN A 279 -15.25 10.71 3.07
N GLN A 280 -15.03 10.18 4.26
CA GLN A 280 -14.02 10.71 5.19
C GLN A 280 -12.61 10.53 4.62
N PHE A 281 -12.28 9.33 4.14
CA PHE A 281 -11.03 9.06 3.42
C PHE A 281 -10.83 10.01 2.22
N ALA A 282 -11.85 10.17 1.37
CA ALA A 282 -11.77 11.07 0.21
C ALA A 282 -11.49 12.52 0.62
N GLN A 283 -12.13 13.02 1.68
CA GLN A 283 -11.93 14.37 2.22
C GLN A 283 -10.55 14.55 2.86
N ASP A 284 -10.13 13.60 3.71
CA ASP A 284 -8.84 13.65 4.41
C ASP A 284 -7.65 13.64 3.43
N PHE A 285 -7.74 12.80 2.39
CA PHE A 285 -6.68 12.62 1.40
C PHE A 285 -6.85 13.46 0.13
N ARG A 286 -7.85 14.37 0.06
CA ARG A 286 -8.21 15.17 -1.14
C ARG A 286 -7.04 15.87 -1.83
N GLN A 287 -6.05 16.33 -1.08
CA GLN A 287 -4.86 17.01 -1.63
C GLN A 287 -3.93 16.05 -2.39
N GLN A 288 -3.87 14.77 -2.00
CA GLN A 288 -3.10 13.74 -2.71
C GLN A 288 -3.79 13.29 -4.01
N PHE A 289 -5.09 13.60 -4.13
CA PHE A 289 -5.88 13.50 -5.35
C PHE A 289 -5.95 14.82 -6.16
N ALA A 290 -5.16 15.85 -5.83
CA ALA A 290 -5.12 17.08 -6.63
C ALA A 290 -4.37 16.85 -7.97
N PRO A 291 -4.80 17.45 -9.09
CA PRO A 291 -4.10 17.31 -10.38
C PRO A 291 -2.63 17.75 -10.30
N THR A 292 -1.72 16.94 -10.84
CA THR A 292 -0.27 17.22 -10.79
C THR A 292 0.21 18.25 -11.82
N TYR A 293 -0.64 18.63 -12.77
CA TYR A 293 -0.30 19.65 -13.76
C TYR A 293 -0.42 21.05 -13.15
N GLN A 294 0.62 21.87 -13.31
CA GLN A 294 0.49 23.31 -13.06
C GLN A 294 -0.60 23.87 -13.97
N VAL A 295 -1.58 24.55 -13.38
CA VAL A 295 -2.45 25.46 -14.13
C VAL A 295 -1.58 26.64 -14.54
N LEU A 296 -1.01 26.57 -15.75
CA LEU A 296 -0.38 27.72 -16.41
C LEU A 296 -1.47 28.78 -16.58
N SER A 297 -1.40 29.80 -15.75
CA SER A 297 -2.43 30.82 -15.61
C SER A 297 -2.61 31.60 -16.91
N GLY A 298 -3.78 31.45 -17.56
CA GLY A 298 -4.28 32.46 -18.50
C GLY A 298 -4.36 32.10 -19.99
N VAL A 299 -4.33 30.82 -20.40
CA VAL A 299 -4.65 30.46 -21.81
C VAL A 299 -5.73 29.39 -21.91
N ASP A 300 -6.97 29.83 -22.15
CA ASP A 300 -8.10 28.94 -22.50
C ASP A 300 -8.03 28.49 -23.96
N TYR A 301 -7.45 27.31 -24.20
CA TYR A 301 -7.43 26.68 -25.52
C TYR A 301 -8.79 26.09 -25.96
N ARG A 302 -9.87 26.17 -25.15
CA ARG A 302 -11.21 25.68 -25.55
C ARG A 302 -12.01 26.66 -26.41
N ARG A 303 -11.35 27.63 -27.06
CA ARG A 303 -11.92 28.43 -28.14
C ARG A 303 -11.04 28.43 -29.40
N HIS A 304 -11.20 27.41 -30.26
CA HIS A 304 -11.31 27.58 -31.74
C HIS A 304 -11.51 26.23 -32.47
N TYR A 305 -12.73 25.68 -32.38
CA TYR A 305 -13.27 24.80 -33.44
C TYR A 305 -14.72 25.22 -33.76
N ARG A 306 -14.86 26.11 -34.75
CA ARG A 306 -16.12 26.33 -35.49
C ARG A 306 -15.84 26.10 -36.96
N HIS A 307 -16.70 25.34 -37.62
CA HIS A 307 -16.58 25.01 -39.05
C HIS A 307 -16.47 26.26 -39.93
N ARG A 308 -15.58 26.20 -40.92
CA ARG A 308 -15.80 26.77 -42.25
C ARG A 308 -15.37 25.74 -43.32
N PRO A 309 -16.14 25.55 -44.39
CA PRO A 309 -15.81 24.62 -45.47
C PRO A 309 -15.01 25.31 -46.59
N GLY A 310 -14.34 24.50 -47.42
CA GLY A 310 -13.85 24.91 -48.74
C GLY A 310 -12.32 24.99 -48.87
N TYR A 311 -11.86 24.72 -50.09
CA TYR A 311 -10.49 24.84 -50.60
C TYR A 311 -9.41 24.00 -49.90
N GLY A 312 -8.92 22.98 -50.61
CA GLY A 312 -7.64 22.34 -50.34
C GLY A 312 -6.74 22.41 -51.56
N THR A 313 -5.47 22.78 -51.38
CA THR A 313 -4.44 22.54 -52.39
C THR A 313 -3.11 22.13 -51.74
N ARG A 314 -2.40 21.27 -52.48
CA ARG A 314 -1.13 20.63 -52.15
C ARG A 314 -0.05 21.60 -51.66
N ILE A 315 0.79 21.14 -50.74
CA ILE A 315 2.21 21.53 -50.69
C ILE A 315 3.06 20.26 -50.81
N CYS A 316 3.92 20.23 -51.82
CA CYS A 316 5.05 19.30 -51.94
C CYS A 316 6.21 19.86 -51.10
N GLY A 317 7.10 19.13 -50.45
CA GLY A 317 7.42 17.71 -50.52
C GLY A 317 8.95 17.55 -50.46
N ARG A 318 9.46 16.83 -49.45
CA ARG A 318 10.89 16.50 -49.20
C ARG A 318 11.88 17.69 -49.12
N ARG A 319 12.55 17.81 -47.96
CA ARG A 319 13.84 17.13 -47.72
C ARG A 319 14.20 17.11 -46.24
N SER A 320 14.84 16.01 -45.84
CA SER A 320 15.43 15.79 -44.52
C SER A 320 16.91 16.16 -44.51
N VAL A 321 17.38 16.86 -43.48
CA VAL A 321 18.77 16.77 -43.02
C VAL A 321 18.76 16.69 -41.50
N SER A 322 19.23 15.57 -40.96
CA SER A 322 19.53 15.40 -39.55
C SER A 322 21.02 15.07 -39.44
N TYR A 323 21.77 15.79 -38.62
CA TYR A 323 23.03 15.28 -38.08
C TYR A 323 23.26 15.80 -36.66
N HIS A 324 23.56 14.88 -35.75
CA HIS A 324 24.21 15.19 -34.49
C HIS A 324 25.73 15.16 -34.70
N SER A 325 26.45 16.05 -34.03
CA SER A 325 27.79 15.76 -33.53
C SER A 325 27.93 16.33 -32.12
N ARG A 326 28.55 15.54 -31.23
CA ARG A 326 28.93 15.97 -29.87
C ARG A 326 30.42 16.31 -29.89
N SER A 327 30.85 17.31 -29.13
CA SER A 327 31.93 17.20 -28.12
C SER A 327 32.54 18.55 -27.75
N SER A 328 32.79 18.74 -26.45
CA SER A 328 33.94 19.46 -25.83
C SER A 328 33.65 19.75 -24.36
N PRO A 329 34.67 19.94 -23.49
CA PRO A 329 36.03 19.39 -23.54
C PRO A 329 36.43 18.69 -22.22
N LYS A 330 37.62 18.08 -22.18
CA LYS A 330 38.36 17.82 -20.92
C LYS A 330 39.79 18.35 -21.04
N LEU A 331 40.30 18.92 -19.96
CA LEU A 331 41.58 19.61 -19.89
C LEU A 331 42.76 18.64 -19.69
N ARG A 332 43.81 18.80 -20.50
CA ARG A 332 45.25 18.52 -20.27
C ARG A 332 46.02 18.96 -21.55
N GLY A 333 47.24 19.45 -21.49
CA GLY A 333 48.04 19.77 -20.30
C GLY A 333 49.55 19.68 -20.47
N SER A 334 50.13 20.08 -21.61
CA SER A 334 51.58 20.17 -21.83
C SER A 334 51.91 21.08 -23.01
N SER A 335 53.11 21.65 -23.03
CA SER A 335 53.55 22.69 -23.97
C SER A 335 54.74 22.26 -24.82
N CYS A 336 54.71 22.65 -26.12
CA CYS A 336 55.77 23.30 -26.95
C CYS A 336 57.29 23.10 -26.64
N PRO A 337 58.18 23.38 -27.62
CA PRO A 337 58.08 23.39 -29.10
C PRO A 337 59.36 22.69 -29.69
N PRO A 338 59.99 23.10 -30.81
CA PRO A 338 59.55 23.65 -32.09
C PRO A 338 59.70 22.54 -33.17
N SER A 339 60.11 22.69 -34.45
CA SER A 339 60.43 23.79 -35.38
C SER A 339 60.33 23.24 -36.82
N GLY A 340 59.91 24.05 -37.79
CA GLY A 340 59.89 23.69 -39.22
C GLY A 340 58.90 24.53 -40.02
#